data_AF-A0A379WTD5-F1
#
_entry.id   AF-A0A379WTD5-F1
#
_cell.length_a   1.000
_cell.length_b   1.000
_cell.length_c   1.000
_cell.angle_alpha   90.00
_cell.angle_beta   90.00
_cell.angle_gamma   90.00
#
_symmetry.space_group_name_H-M   'P 1'
#
loop_
_entity.id
_entity.type
_entity.pdbx_description
1 polymer ?
#
loop_
_entity_poly.entity_id
_entity_poly.type
_entity_poly.pdbx_seq_one_letter_code
_entity_poly.pdbx_strand_id
1 'polypeptide(L)'
;MVKLSVLIFAGLQSMAQALAKKPWGGAPGPLPDTLANLTPQAYNSIQYDAAHSLWNGVANRQLDIQFFHVGMGFRRRVRMFSVDTTTHLAREIHFRPELFKYNDAGVDTTQLEGQSDLGFAGFRVFKAPELARRDVVSFLGASYFRAVDDTYQYGLSARGLAIDTYTDGQEEFP
;
A
#
# COMPACT_ATOMS: atom_id res chain seq x y z
N MET A 1 6.50 13.05 12.91
CA MET A 1 5.60 13.96 12.16
C MET A 1 6.40 14.63 11.06
N VAL A 2 5.93 14.62 9.81
CA VAL A 2 6.65 15.20 8.66
C VAL A 2 5.91 16.46 8.20
N LYS A 3 6.62 17.54 7.86
CA LYS A 3 5.99 18.77 7.34
C LYS A 3 5.36 18.52 5.97
N LEU A 4 4.16 19.05 5.70
CA LEU A 4 3.48 18.91 4.41
C LEU A 4 4.33 19.41 3.23
N SER A 5 5.20 20.41 3.42
CA SER A 5 6.08 20.90 2.34
C SER A 5 6.95 19.80 1.70
N VAL A 6 7.20 18.70 2.40
CA VAL A 6 7.91 17.52 1.86
C VAL A 6 7.00 16.63 1.00
N LEU A 7 5.69 16.65 1.25
CA LEU A 7 4.70 15.76 0.63
C LEU A 7 3.75 16.45 -0.36
N ILE A 8 3.91 17.75 -0.61
CA ILE A 8 3.34 18.39 -1.80
C ILE A 8 4.15 18.00 -3.03
N PHE A 9 3.58 18.17 -4.22
CA PHE A 9 4.20 17.73 -5.48
C PHE A 9 5.64 18.23 -5.66
N ALA A 10 5.91 19.52 -5.44
CA ALA A 10 7.28 20.07 -5.52
C ALA A 10 8.26 19.45 -4.51
N GLY A 11 7.78 19.12 -3.31
CA GLY A 11 8.55 18.42 -2.29
C GLY A 11 8.89 17.00 -2.72
N LEU A 12 7.92 16.28 -3.29
CA LEU A 12 8.11 14.94 -3.84
C LEU A 12 9.10 14.94 -5.02
N GLN A 13 9.01 15.93 -5.92
CA GLN A 13 9.97 16.11 -7.01
C GLN A 13 11.39 16.34 -6.47
N SER A 14 11.54 17.21 -5.47
CA SER A 14 12.85 17.48 -4.84
C SER A 14 13.42 16.23 -4.17
N MET A 15 12.57 15.44 -3.50
CA MET A 15 12.96 14.17 -2.89
C MET A 15 13.40 13.15 -3.96
N ALA A 16 12.65 13.02 -5.04
CA ALA A 16 13.00 12.13 -6.16
C ALA A 16 14.33 12.53 -6.81
N GLN A 17 14.56 13.83 -7.05
CA GLN A 17 15.84 14.34 -7.57
C GLN A 17 17.02 14.03 -6.64
N ALA A 18 16.81 14.15 -5.32
CA ALA A 18 17.85 13.81 -4.34
C ALA A 18 18.13 12.31 -4.29
N LEU A 19 17.10 11.46 -4.44
CA LEU A 19 17.24 10.00 -4.49
C LEU A 19 17.95 9.53 -5.76
N ALA A 20 17.67 10.14 -6.91
CA ALA A 20 18.30 9.81 -8.18
C ALA A 20 19.83 10.03 -8.19
N LYS A 21 20.36 10.82 -7.24
CA LYS A 21 21.81 11.05 -7.06
C LYS A 21 22.48 10.07 -6.11
N LYS A 22 21.73 9.11 -5.55
CA LYS A 22 22.23 8.10 -4.63
C LYS A 22 22.22 6.73 -5.30
N PRO A 23 23.12 5.80 -4.92
CA PRO A 23 23.03 4.42 -5.36
C PRO A 23 21.67 3.81 -5.01
N TRP A 24 21.17 2.92 -5.87
CA TRP A 24 19.96 2.17 -5.59
C TRP A 24 20.09 1.37 -4.30
N GLY A 25 19.08 1.43 -3.45
CA GLY A 25 19.12 0.88 -2.08
C GLY A 25 19.00 -0.65 -1.98
N GLY A 26 19.02 -1.37 -3.09
CA GLY A 26 18.93 -2.84 -3.10
C GLY A 26 17.50 -3.38 -3.00
N ALA A 27 17.40 -4.71 -3.05
CA ALA A 27 16.18 -5.46 -2.80
C ALA A 27 15.66 -5.22 -1.36
N PRO A 28 14.34 -5.35 -1.11
CA PRO A 28 13.84 -5.28 0.27
C PRO A 28 14.44 -6.43 1.10
N GLY A 29 14.55 -6.21 2.41
CA GLY A 29 14.90 -7.27 3.35
C GLY A 29 13.88 -8.42 3.33
N PRO A 30 14.24 -9.60 3.86
CA PRO A 30 13.33 -10.73 3.93
C PRO A 30 12.12 -10.43 4.84
N LEU A 31 10.96 -10.96 4.47
CA LEU A 31 9.79 -10.99 5.35
C LEU A 31 9.91 -12.17 6.33
N PRO A 32 9.23 -12.12 7.49
CA PRO A 32 9.03 -13.31 8.32
C PRO A 32 8.44 -14.47 7.51
N ASP A 33 8.84 -15.70 7.82
CA ASP A 33 8.48 -16.90 7.04
C ASP A 33 6.97 -17.08 6.91
N THR A 34 6.22 -16.75 7.96
CA THR A 34 4.75 -16.79 7.95
C THR A 34 4.10 -15.90 6.87
N LEU A 35 4.78 -14.84 6.43
CA LEU A 35 4.32 -13.96 5.34
C LEU A 35 5.00 -14.30 4.01
N ALA A 36 6.28 -14.66 4.03
CA ALA A 36 7.08 -14.91 2.83
C ALA A 36 6.58 -16.12 2.02
N ASN A 37 6.04 -17.13 2.73
CA ASN A 37 5.64 -18.41 2.16
C ASN A 37 4.12 -18.56 1.96
N LEU A 38 3.36 -17.46 2.09
CA LEU A 38 1.93 -17.47 1.82
C LEU A 38 1.63 -17.91 0.39
N THR A 39 0.68 -18.84 0.24
CA THR A 39 0.10 -19.14 -1.07
C THR A 39 -0.79 -17.98 -1.53
N PRO A 40 -1.08 -17.85 -2.84
CA PRO A 40 -2.02 -16.83 -3.32
C PRO A 40 -3.39 -16.89 -2.64
N GLN A 41 -3.89 -18.10 -2.37
CA GLN A 41 -5.15 -18.30 -1.64
C GLN A 41 -5.05 -17.78 -0.21
N ALA A 42 -3.99 -18.15 0.53
CA ALA A 42 -3.78 -17.70 1.89
C ALA A 42 -3.63 -16.16 1.97
N TYR A 43 -2.88 -15.56 1.05
CA TYR A 43 -2.74 -14.11 0.96
C TYR A 43 -4.09 -13.43 0.71
N ASN A 44 -4.92 -13.97 -0.20
CA ASN A 44 -6.27 -13.44 -0.47
C ASN A 44 -7.24 -13.61 0.70
N SER A 45 -7.00 -14.57 1.60
CA SER A 45 -7.77 -14.73 2.84
C SER A 45 -7.48 -13.62 3.85
N ILE A 46 -6.34 -12.91 3.76
CA ILE A 46 -6.03 -11.77 4.63
C ILE A 46 -6.89 -10.58 4.22
N GLN A 47 -7.70 -10.07 5.14
CA GLN A 47 -8.59 -8.95 4.89
C GLN A 47 -8.28 -7.79 5.84
N TYR A 48 -8.24 -6.58 5.32
CA TYR A 48 -8.17 -5.40 6.18
C TYR A 48 -9.46 -5.27 6.99
N ASP A 49 -9.36 -5.01 8.30
CA ASP A 49 -10.54 -4.83 9.14
C ASP A 49 -11.18 -3.46 8.87
N ALA A 50 -12.40 -3.47 8.33
CA ALA A 50 -13.12 -2.25 7.97
C ALA A 50 -13.37 -1.31 9.15
N ALA A 51 -13.41 -1.81 10.39
CA ALA A 51 -13.50 -0.98 11.59
C ALA A 51 -12.26 -0.09 11.80
N HIS A 52 -11.12 -0.52 11.25
CA HIS A 52 -9.84 0.19 11.32
C HIS A 52 -9.52 0.98 10.04
N SER A 53 -10.48 1.14 9.11
CA SER A 53 -10.23 1.91 7.88
C SER A 53 -9.89 3.35 8.21
N LEU A 54 -9.05 3.98 7.39
CA LEU A 54 -8.37 5.24 7.74
C LEU A 54 -9.34 6.33 8.19
N TRP A 55 -10.51 6.41 7.55
CA TRP A 55 -11.50 7.44 7.83
C TRP A 55 -12.76 6.88 8.49
N ASN A 56 -12.75 5.67 9.04
CA ASN A 56 -13.93 5.04 9.63
C ASN A 56 -14.69 5.93 10.62
N GLY A 57 -13.96 6.64 11.49
CA GLY A 57 -14.51 7.53 12.51
C GLY A 57 -14.93 8.92 12.02
N VAL A 58 -14.80 9.21 10.71
CA VAL A 58 -15.19 10.51 10.14
C VAL A 58 -16.67 10.46 9.75
N ALA A 59 -17.48 11.30 10.40
CA ALA A 59 -18.90 11.44 10.10
C ALA A 59 -19.12 11.90 8.65
N ASN A 60 -20.12 11.33 7.98
CA ASN A 60 -20.52 11.66 6.60
C ASN A 60 -19.40 11.55 5.55
N ARG A 61 -18.35 10.76 5.81
CA ARG A 61 -17.25 10.57 4.86
C ARG A 61 -17.75 10.06 3.52
N GLN A 62 -17.18 10.60 2.45
CA GLN A 62 -17.48 10.18 1.08
C GLN A 62 -16.44 9.21 0.53
N LEU A 63 -15.28 9.15 1.15
CA LEU A 63 -14.18 8.26 0.81
C LEU A 63 -13.72 7.51 2.06
N ASP A 64 -13.08 6.36 1.83
CA ASP A 64 -12.38 5.61 2.86
C ASP A 64 -11.17 4.88 2.26
N ILE A 65 -10.21 4.51 3.10
CA ILE A 65 -8.97 3.85 2.69
C ILE A 65 -8.76 2.59 3.50
N GLN A 66 -8.37 1.52 2.82
CA GLN A 66 -7.79 0.33 3.44
C GLN A 66 -6.43 0.04 2.83
N PHE A 67 -5.61 -0.72 3.54
CA PHE A 67 -4.25 -1.04 3.12
C PHE A 67 -4.12 -2.52 2.77
N PHE A 68 -3.21 -2.85 1.86
CA PHE A 68 -2.83 -4.22 1.56
C PHE A 68 -1.70 -4.67 2.48
N HIS A 69 -1.76 -5.93 2.93
CA HIS A 69 -0.72 -6.54 3.75
C HIS A 69 0.52 -6.86 2.91
N VAL A 70 1.73 -6.82 3.46
CA VAL A 70 2.92 -7.40 2.81
C VAL A 70 2.90 -8.93 2.87
N GLY A 71 3.42 -9.64 1.87
CA GLY A 71 3.40 -11.10 1.88
C GLY A 71 3.44 -11.70 0.48
N MET A 72 3.69 -13.00 0.40
CA MET A 72 3.86 -13.73 -0.87
C MET A 72 4.94 -13.04 -1.75
N GLY A 73 4.54 -12.36 -2.81
CA GLY A 73 5.42 -11.59 -3.71
C GLY A 73 5.57 -10.12 -3.34
N PHE A 74 4.69 -9.57 -2.49
CA PHE A 74 4.70 -8.16 -2.09
C PHE A 74 5.63 -7.93 -0.91
N ARG A 75 6.94 -7.95 -1.19
CA ARG A 75 8.00 -7.92 -0.17
C ARG A 75 8.46 -6.50 0.18
N ARG A 76 8.35 -5.56 -0.75
CA ARG A 76 8.75 -4.17 -0.51
C ARG A 76 7.61 -3.43 0.16
N ARG A 77 7.83 -2.97 1.39
CA ARG A 77 6.89 -2.10 2.08
C ARG A 77 6.79 -0.73 1.41
N VAL A 78 5.60 -0.15 1.49
CA VAL A 78 5.29 1.23 1.11
C VAL A 78 4.88 1.97 2.38
N ARG A 79 5.58 3.06 2.69
CA ARG A 79 5.24 3.93 3.83
C ARG A 79 4.01 4.76 3.49
N MET A 80 3.03 4.75 4.38
CA MET A 80 1.77 5.44 4.18
C MET A 80 1.68 6.64 5.11
N PHE A 81 1.22 7.78 4.58
CA PHE A 81 1.04 8.99 5.35
C PHE A 81 -0.36 9.55 5.11
N SER A 82 -1.04 9.93 6.19
CA SER A 82 -2.21 10.81 6.10
C SER A 82 -1.76 12.25 6.24
N VAL A 83 -2.29 13.11 5.37
CA VAL A 83 -2.03 14.55 5.40
C VAL A 83 -3.26 15.24 5.94
N ASP A 84 -3.08 16.00 7.02
CA ASP A 84 -4.10 16.88 7.55
C ASP A 84 -4.11 18.20 6.74
N THR A 85 -5.25 18.50 6.13
CA THR A 85 -5.42 19.67 5.26
C THR A 85 -5.52 20.99 6.02
N THR A 86 -5.81 20.95 7.32
CA THR A 86 -5.94 22.15 8.18
C THR A 86 -4.60 22.49 8.79
N THR A 87 -3.91 21.51 9.36
CA THR A 87 -2.61 21.73 10.03
C THR A 87 -1.43 21.65 9.07
N HIS A 88 -1.63 21.11 7.86
CA HIS A 88 -0.56 20.86 6.90
C HIS A 88 0.56 19.99 7.48
N LEU A 89 0.17 18.98 8.25
CA LEU A 89 1.08 18.02 8.87
C LEU A 89 0.77 16.61 8.36
N ALA A 90 1.83 15.85 8.10
CA ALA A 90 1.73 14.45 7.77
C ALA A 90 1.99 13.56 8.99
N ARG A 91 1.12 12.56 9.13
CA ARG A 91 1.23 11.50 10.13
C ARG A 91 1.45 10.19 9.40
N GLU A 92 2.52 9.50 9.77
CA GLU A 92 2.76 8.15 9.26
C GLU A 92 1.71 7.20 9.84
N ILE A 93 1.21 6.34 8.98
CA ILE A 93 0.30 5.26 9.35
C ILE A 93 1.20 4.05 9.55
N HIS A 94 1.32 3.63 10.80
CA HIS A 94 2.13 2.48 11.15
C HIS A 94 1.34 1.19 10.98
N PHE A 95 2.00 0.18 10.43
CA PHE A 95 1.47 -1.18 10.41
C PHE A 95 1.29 -1.68 11.83
N ARG A 96 0.17 -2.39 12.06
CA ARG A 96 -0.07 -3.17 13.27
C ARG A 96 -0.85 -4.43 12.87
N PRO A 97 -0.55 -5.61 13.45
CA PRO A 97 -1.22 -6.85 13.06
C PRO A 97 -2.76 -6.78 13.16
N GLU A 98 -3.29 -6.03 14.13
CA GLU A 98 -4.73 -5.93 14.42
C GLU A 98 -5.51 -5.12 13.38
N LEU A 99 -4.81 -4.46 12.44
CA LEU A 99 -5.46 -3.81 11.29
C LEU A 99 -6.04 -4.84 10.31
N PHE A 100 -5.70 -6.12 10.46
CA PHE A 100 -6.06 -7.19 9.55
C PHE A 100 -6.73 -8.36 10.27
N LYS A 101 -7.67 -8.97 9.57
CA LYS A 101 -8.23 -10.29 9.86
C LYS A 101 -7.46 -11.30 9.01
N TYR A 102 -6.70 -12.17 9.65
CA TYR A 102 -5.90 -13.18 8.96
C TYR A 102 -6.72 -14.40 8.51
N ASN A 103 -7.91 -14.62 9.09
CA ASN A 103 -8.81 -15.71 8.72
C ASN A 103 -8.04 -17.04 8.60
N ASP A 104 -8.25 -17.81 7.53
CA ASP A 104 -7.58 -19.09 7.28
C ASP A 104 -6.22 -18.94 6.56
N ALA A 105 -5.59 -17.75 6.61
CA ALA A 105 -4.30 -17.53 5.95
C ALA A 105 -3.13 -18.29 6.60
N GLY A 106 -3.33 -18.83 7.81
CA GLY A 106 -2.29 -19.54 8.56
C GLY A 106 -1.14 -18.62 9.01
N VAL A 107 -1.41 -17.32 9.15
CA VAL A 107 -0.41 -16.36 9.63
C VAL A 107 -0.24 -16.49 11.14
N ASP A 108 0.97 -16.79 11.57
CA ASP A 108 1.40 -16.76 12.96
C ASP A 108 1.77 -15.32 13.33
N THR A 109 0.82 -14.61 13.94
CA THR A 109 0.98 -13.19 14.27
C THR A 109 2.08 -12.93 15.30
N THR A 110 2.52 -13.95 16.05
CA THR A 110 3.62 -13.79 17.01
C THR A 110 4.95 -13.49 16.31
N GLN A 111 5.13 -13.93 15.06
CA GLN A 111 6.30 -13.60 14.23
C GLN A 111 6.31 -12.14 13.75
N LEU A 112 5.20 -11.42 13.93
CA LEU A 112 5.06 -10.01 13.57
C LEU A 112 5.34 -9.09 14.77
N GLU A 113 5.36 -9.64 15.99
CA GLU A 113 5.64 -8.87 17.20
C GLU A 113 7.09 -8.35 17.18
N GLY A 114 7.28 -7.09 17.60
CA GLY A 114 8.60 -6.44 17.60
C GLY A 114 9.17 -6.10 16.21
N GLN A 115 8.51 -6.51 15.12
CA GLN A 115 8.92 -6.18 13.76
C GLN A 115 8.57 -4.72 13.43
N SER A 116 9.45 -3.81 13.82
CA SER A 116 9.31 -2.37 13.56
C SER A 116 9.40 -1.99 12.08
N ASP A 117 9.90 -2.88 11.23
CA ASP A 117 10.11 -2.62 9.81
C ASP A 117 8.97 -3.10 8.90
N LEU A 118 7.95 -3.79 9.45
CA LEU A 118 6.77 -4.18 8.66
C LEU A 118 5.94 -2.95 8.25
N GLY A 119 5.31 -3.05 7.09
CA GLY A 119 4.52 -1.97 6.51
C GLY A 119 3.39 -2.51 5.65
N PHE A 120 2.91 -1.67 4.72
CA PHE A 120 1.85 -2.04 3.80
C PHE A 120 2.42 -2.35 2.41
N ALA A 121 1.76 -3.22 1.65
CA ALA A 121 2.12 -3.48 0.25
C ALA A 121 1.52 -2.43 -0.71
N GLY A 122 0.48 -1.74 -0.29
CA GLY A 122 -0.31 -0.84 -1.12
C GLY A 122 -1.56 -0.35 -0.40
N PHE A 123 -2.44 0.32 -1.13
CA PHE A 123 -3.72 0.79 -0.59
C PHE A 123 -4.82 0.75 -1.64
N ARG A 124 -6.06 0.78 -1.16
CA ARG A 124 -7.26 0.85 -1.99
C ARG A 124 -8.23 1.87 -1.44
N VAL A 125 -8.95 2.52 -2.34
CA VAL A 125 -9.87 3.62 -2.05
C VAL A 125 -11.30 3.13 -2.25
N PHE A 126 -12.18 3.48 -1.32
CA PHE A 126 -13.61 3.22 -1.40
C PHE A 126 -14.35 4.55 -1.51
N LYS A 127 -15.53 4.52 -2.15
CA LYS A 127 -16.40 5.68 -2.29
C LYS A 127 -17.81 5.32 -1.83
N ALA A 128 -18.48 6.26 -1.16
CA ALA A 128 -19.89 6.10 -0.77
C ALA A 128 -20.78 5.89 -2.02
N PRO A 129 -21.82 5.03 -1.94
CA PRO A 129 -22.32 4.34 -0.75
C PRO A 129 -21.62 3.00 -0.43
N GLU A 130 -20.58 2.62 -1.17
CA GLU A 130 -19.95 1.29 -1.14
C GLU A 130 -18.71 1.20 -0.23
N LEU A 131 -18.69 2.01 0.83
CA LEU A 131 -17.56 2.10 1.74
C LEU A 131 -17.21 0.74 2.33
N ALA A 132 -15.92 0.40 2.29
CA ALA A 132 -15.34 -0.86 2.74
C ALA A 132 -15.87 -2.15 2.05
N ARG A 133 -16.75 -2.04 1.06
CA ARG A 133 -17.32 -3.20 0.33
C ARG A 133 -16.79 -3.33 -1.08
N ARG A 134 -16.86 -2.26 -1.88
CA ARG A 134 -16.37 -2.23 -3.27
C ARG A 134 -15.46 -1.04 -3.46
N ASP A 135 -14.17 -1.31 -3.68
CA ASP A 135 -13.16 -0.29 -3.94
C ASP A 135 -13.27 0.26 -5.37
N VAL A 136 -12.86 1.51 -5.54
CA VAL A 136 -12.92 2.23 -6.81
C VAL A 136 -11.55 2.37 -7.48
N VAL A 137 -10.47 2.27 -6.71
CA VAL A 137 -9.09 2.23 -7.21
C VAL A 137 -8.19 1.49 -6.21
N SER A 138 -7.25 0.72 -6.74
CA SER A 138 -6.24 -0.02 -5.98
C SER A 138 -4.84 0.25 -6.52
N PHE A 139 -3.90 0.52 -5.62
CA PHE A 139 -2.47 0.65 -5.87
C PHE A 139 -1.76 -0.50 -5.17
N LEU A 140 -1.19 -1.44 -5.95
CA LEU A 140 -0.57 -2.64 -5.42
C LEU A 140 0.43 -3.24 -6.42
N GLY A 141 1.68 -3.41 -5.98
CA GLY A 141 2.76 -4.00 -6.77
C GLY A 141 3.46 -3.00 -7.69
N ALA A 142 4.76 -2.79 -7.48
CA ALA A 142 5.56 -1.78 -8.18
C ALA A 142 4.79 -0.44 -8.27
N SER A 143 4.79 0.22 -9.42
CA SER A 143 4.01 1.42 -9.70
C SER A 143 2.66 1.17 -10.37
N TYR A 144 2.11 -0.06 -10.28
CA TYR A 144 0.82 -0.40 -10.89
C TYR A 144 -0.38 0.08 -10.06
N PHE A 145 -1.45 0.41 -10.77
CA PHE A 145 -2.77 0.63 -10.19
C PHE A 145 -3.88 0.23 -11.15
N ARG A 146 -5.07 -0.03 -10.58
CA ARG A 146 -6.29 -0.34 -11.32
C ARG A 146 -7.43 0.50 -10.77
N ALA A 147 -8.30 0.98 -11.66
CA ALA A 147 -9.54 1.64 -11.29
C ALA A 147 -10.71 0.91 -11.94
N VAL A 148 -11.91 1.15 -11.41
CA VAL A 148 -13.16 0.57 -11.90
C VAL A 148 -14.11 1.67 -12.38
N ASP A 149 -15.07 1.28 -13.22
CA ASP A 149 -16.24 2.11 -13.54
C ASP A 149 -17.43 1.75 -12.62
N ASP A 150 -18.64 2.12 -13.02
CA ASP A 150 -19.87 1.86 -12.27
C ASP A 150 -20.22 0.37 -12.12
N THR A 151 -19.56 -0.53 -12.87
CA THR A 151 -19.70 -1.97 -12.73
C THR A 151 -18.91 -2.54 -11.53
N TYR A 152 -17.95 -1.76 -10.99
CA TYR A 152 -16.98 -2.21 -9.98
C TYR A 152 -16.08 -3.38 -10.42
N GLN A 153 -16.02 -3.66 -11.72
CA GLN A 153 -15.13 -4.69 -12.24
C GLN A 153 -13.74 -4.09 -12.53
N TYR A 154 -12.70 -4.75 -12.05
CA TYR A 154 -11.34 -4.40 -12.45
C TYR A 154 -11.09 -4.76 -13.91
N GLY A 155 -10.77 -3.73 -14.70
CA GLY A 155 -10.30 -3.87 -16.08
C GLY A 155 -8.77 -3.89 -16.17
N LEU A 156 -8.25 -3.11 -17.12
CA LEU A 156 -6.82 -2.97 -17.37
C LEU A 156 -6.07 -2.36 -16.17
N SER A 157 -4.77 -2.64 -16.12
CA SER A 157 -3.85 -1.97 -15.19
C SER A 157 -3.16 -0.80 -15.89
N ALA A 158 -2.94 0.27 -15.15
CA ALA A 158 -2.00 1.33 -15.50
C ALA A 158 -0.75 1.24 -14.62
N ARG A 159 0.34 1.89 -15.02
CA ARG A 159 1.58 2.00 -14.24
C ARG A 159 2.15 3.41 -14.31
N GLY A 160 2.83 3.83 -13.25
CA GLY A 160 3.43 5.16 -13.16
C GLY A 160 4.66 5.34 -14.07
N LEU A 161 5.42 4.27 -14.31
CA LEU A 161 6.59 4.29 -15.18
C LEU A 161 6.84 2.90 -15.78
N ALA A 162 7.44 2.88 -16.97
CA ALA A 162 7.90 1.68 -17.66
C ALA A 162 9.35 1.93 -18.09
N ILE A 163 10.23 0.96 -17.83
CA ILE A 163 11.65 1.05 -18.17
C ILE A 163 12.02 -0.24 -18.89
N ASP A 164 12.62 -0.11 -20.08
CA ASP A 164 13.13 -1.20 -20.89
C ASP A 164 12.09 -2.29 -21.25
N THR A 165 10.80 -1.96 -21.21
CA THR A 165 9.72 -2.84 -21.68
C THR A 165 9.90 -3.16 -23.16
N TYR A 166 9.86 -4.45 -23.51
CA TYR A 166 9.96 -4.93 -24.89
C TYR A 166 11.28 -4.55 -25.59
N THR A 167 12.36 -4.53 -24.81
CA THR A 167 13.73 -4.39 -25.33
C THR A 167 14.47 -5.73 -25.22
N ASP A 168 15.71 -5.80 -25.74
CA ASP A 168 16.58 -6.97 -25.57
C ASP A 168 17.15 -7.10 -24.13
N GLY A 169 16.97 -6.06 -23.30
CA GLY A 169 17.37 -6.02 -21.89
C GLY A 169 16.35 -6.63 -20.93
N GLN A 170 16.67 -6.61 -19.63
CA GLN A 170 15.71 -6.98 -18.59
C GLN A 170 14.77 -5.79 -18.32
N GLU A 171 13.46 -6.02 -18.35
CA GLU A 171 12.49 -5.01 -17.93
C GLU A 171 12.68 -4.68 -16.44
N GLU A 172 12.72 -3.38 -16.12
CA GLU A 172 12.76 -2.90 -14.75
C GLU A 172 11.38 -2.45 -14.27
N PHE A 173 11.03 -2.86 -13.04
CA PHE A 173 9.74 -2.58 -12.42
C PHE A 173 9.89 -1.57 -11.28
N PRO A 174 9.72 -0.27 -11.54
CA PRO A 174 9.80 0.80 -10.53
C PRO A 174 8.54 0.85 -9.65
#